data_AF-A0A3M9XAU1-F1
#
_entry.id   AF-A0A3M9XAU1-F1
#
_cell.length_a   1.000
_cell.length_b   1.000
_cell.length_c   1.000
_cell.angle_alpha   90.00
_cell.angle_beta   90.00
_cell.angle_gamma   90.00
#
_symmetry.space_group_name_H-M   'P 1'
#
loop_
_entity.id
_entity.type
_entity.pdbx_description
1 polymer ?
#
loop_
_entity_poly.entity_id
_entity_poly.type
_entity_poly.pdbx_seq_one_letter_code
_entity_poly.pdbx_strand_id
1 'polypeptide(L)'
;MDNLLRKTLRVSDPRDPDQIANALLNFYPEEADRDRREQAGLPYSGVPDYVPQARNTGPSSVEMAQAQDDLERDLQTLSTSSPLKDIRIEMIGWGRSIRQLANDGLAAARLALDSVNHDRAMSARRQLGEYSRLARYVGTLTDGSAILFRRFAQSCDVLAGLILVAIGEGLASNGITRSTSIVRSAAGELQARRNAVIMALRSLTGSVESTLGQEDWPRGIEAYRNLVQQLEAGGQADLRALLEENALSQAMDDLVDLSTGASVEGLRELSTASAMLVHRFQRLIQFGQSIPVPIDVPITSGPPESPPLVAFVSSLQLFVDAFVSKGSSRLLYVARPPIIVYGLYGAGGPDQGAIRLMNLTIARGFLLEQVDCFAGCGCDDDDISCQVLLDYLLFLLDRAIDLYAVGTDPDGLGEQERRATAVGLAIGAALDLTNQLSNPGMLVCEFSDKLKNKLSVIRGELLDPFGAPAAWDPGLKSLMVRELRIAYQAEDQTERLVRSLTPQCDFNVFNFRNNQSLIRWMIRAILQDMFGVGTNLPSPVQMPSPIASSMASMGQNRPDYWSA
;
A
#
# COMPACT_ATOMS: atom_id res chain seq x y z
N MET A 1 -46.78 -1.96 38.80
CA MET A 1 -45.37 -1.63 38.44
C MET A 1 -44.43 -2.59 39.15
N ASP A 2 -44.44 -2.64 40.49
CA ASP A 2 -43.60 -3.53 41.32
C ASP A 2 -43.70 -5.04 40.96
N ASN A 3 -44.89 -5.57 40.70
CA ASN A 3 -45.07 -6.98 40.29
C ASN A 3 -44.53 -7.30 38.89
N LEU A 4 -44.42 -6.29 38.02
CA LEU A 4 -43.87 -6.44 36.67
C LEU A 4 -42.34 -6.52 36.76
N LEU A 5 -41.72 -5.63 37.53
CA LEU A 5 -40.28 -5.60 37.79
C LEU A 5 -39.77 -6.88 38.48
N ARG A 6 -40.49 -7.39 39.50
CA ARG A 6 -40.13 -8.66 40.13
C ARG A 6 -40.16 -9.84 39.15
N LYS A 7 -41.10 -9.83 38.20
CA LYS A 7 -41.28 -10.92 37.24
C LYS A 7 -40.28 -10.86 36.09
N THR A 8 -39.97 -9.66 35.59
CA THR A 8 -39.03 -9.48 34.47
C THR A 8 -37.58 -9.57 34.92
N LEU A 9 -37.20 -8.87 35.99
CA LEU A 9 -35.81 -8.82 36.47
C LEU A 9 -35.49 -9.90 37.52
N ARG A 10 -36.46 -10.74 37.91
CA ARG A 10 -36.31 -11.81 38.93
C ARG A 10 -35.78 -11.30 40.27
N VAL A 11 -36.17 -10.09 40.66
CA VAL A 11 -35.73 -9.43 41.91
C VAL A 11 -36.73 -9.69 43.05
N SER A 12 -36.23 -9.95 44.25
CA SER A 12 -37.05 -10.15 45.47
C SER A 12 -37.67 -8.85 45.99
N ASP A 13 -36.92 -7.74 45.99
CA ASP A 13 -37.40 -6.42 46.40
C ASP A 13 -37.16 -5.35 45.31
N PRO A 14 -38.21 -4.90 44.61
CA PRO A 14 -38.12 -3.89 43.54
C PRO A 14 -37.97 -2.46 44.06
N ARG A 15 -37.75 -2.27 45.37
CA ARG A 15 -37.40 -0.97 45.96
C ARG A 15 -35.94 -0.90 46.43
N ASP A 16 -35.23 -2.02 46.37
CA ASP A 16 -33.80 -2.08 46.65
C ASP A 16 -33.00 -1.75 45.38
N PRO A 17 -32.33 -0.58 45.32
CA PRO A 17 -31.63 -0.14 44.12
C PRO A 17 -30.46 -1.05 43.75
N ASP A 18 -29.81 -1.68 44.73
CA ASP A 18 -28.65 -2.54 44.48
C ASP A 18 -29.09 -3.87 43.86
N GLN A 19 -30.24 -4.42 44.29
CA GLN A 19 -30.80 -5.61 43.66
C GLN A 19 -31.28 -5.35 42.23
N ILE A 20 -31.85 -4.17 41.97
CA ILE A 20 -32.29 -3.80 40.62
C ILE A 20 -31.08 -3.60 39.70
N ALA A 21 -30.06 -2.89 40.15
CA ALA A 21 -28.84 -2.67 39.37
C ALA A 21 -28.16 -4.00 39.01
N ASN A 22 -27.98 -4.89 39.99
CA ASN A 22 -27.39 -6.21 39.73
C ASN A 22 -28.26 -7.07 38.80
N ALA A 23 -29.59 -7.00 38.91
CA ALA A 23 -30.47 -7.72 38.03
C ALA A 23 -30.49 -7.16 36.60
N LEU A 24 -30.39 -5.84 36.42
CA LEU A 24 -30.24 -5.19 35.12
C LEU A 24 -28.91 -5.55 34.46
N LEU A 25 -27.80 -5.54 35.22
CA LEU A 25 -26.49 -5.95 34.73
C LEU A 25 -26.47 -7.42 34.28
N ASN A 26 -27.25 -8.29 34.94
CA ASN A 26 -27.42 -9.68 34.52
C ASN A 26 -28.35 -9.84 33.32
N PHE A 27 -29.28 -8.91 33.11
CA PHE A 27 -30.23 -8.93 31.99
C PHE A 27 -29.62 -8.38 30.70
N TYR A 28 -28.68 -7.44 30.83
CA TYR A 28 -27.96 -6.79 29.73
C TYR A 28 -26.43 -6.97 29.89
N PRO A 29 -25.92 -8.17 29.59
CA PRO A 29 -24.53 -8.53 29.86
C PRO A 29 -23.52 -7.69 29.05
N GLU A 30 -23.87 -7.26 27.84
CA GLU A 30 -23.01 -6.43 26.99
C GLU A 30 -22.83 -5.01 27.56
N GLU A 31 -23.90 -4.44 28.12
CA GLU A 31 -23.89 -3.13 28.76
C GLU A 31 -23.19 -3.19 30.13
N ALA A 32 -23.36 -4.29 30.87
CA ALA A 32 -22.67 -4.53 32.13
C ALA A 32 -21.15 -4.63 31.98
N ASP A 33 -20.68 -5.28 30.92
CA ASP A 33 -19.25 -5.35 30.61
C ASP A 33 -18.69 -3.99 30.17
N ARG A 34 -19.51 -3.14 29.53
CA ARG A 34 -19.15 -1.76 29.21
C ARG A 34 -18.94 -0.93 30.48
N ASP A 35 -19.88 -0.99 31.43
CA ASP A 35 -19.83 -0.22 32.68
C ASP A 35 -18.67 -0.68 33.59
N ARG A 36 -18.34 -1.97 33.62
CA ARG A 36 -17.15 -2.47 34.34
C ARG A 36 -15.84 -1.97 33.73
N ARG A 37 -15.77 -1.86 32.40
CA ARG A 37 -14.59 -1.34 31.69
C ARG A 37 -14.45 0.17 31.90
N GLU A 38 -15.56 0.89 31.99
CA GLU A 38 -15.60 2.31 32.36
C GLU A 38 -15.07 2.52 33.79
N GLN A 39 -15.53 1.73 34.77
CA GLN A 39 -14.99 1.76 36.13
C GLN A 39 -13.50 1.40 36.21
N ALA A 40 -13.01 0.57 35.30
CA ALA A 40 -11.60 0.20 35.19
C ALA A 40 -10.75 1.20 34.38
N GLY A 41 -11.34 2.26 33.84
CA GLY A 41 -10.65 3.29 33.06
C GLY A 41 -10.13 2.82 31.69
N LEU A 42 -10.71 1.75 31.12
CA LEU A 42 -10.33 1.22 29.82
C LEU A 42 -11.13 1.91 28.68
N PRO A 43 -10.50 2.22 27.54
CA PRO A 43 -11.14 2.97 26.45
C PRO A 43 -12.31 2.21 25.80
N TYR A 44 -13.34 2.98 25.41
CA TYR A 44 -14.68 2.59 24.95
C TYR A 44 -14.77 1.76 23.65
N SER A 45 -13.67 1.50 22.96
CA SER A 45 -13.72 0.73 21.73
C SER A 45 -14.11 -0.70 22.06
N GLY A 46 -15.31 -1.10 21.62
CA GLY A 46 -15.75 -2.49 21.66
C GLY A 46 -14.63 -3.35 21.10
N VAL A 47 -14.00 -4.14 21.96
CA VAL A 47 -13.25 -5.31 21.50
C VAL A 47 -14.35 -6.16 20.88
N PRO A 48 -14.40 -6.33 19.54
CA PRO A 48 -15.41 -7.21 18.96
C PRO A 48 -15.24 -8.56 19.65
N ASP A 49 -16.37 -9.18 19.99
CA ASP A 49 -16.36 -10.56 20.45
C ASP A 49 -15.39 -11.35 19.58
N TYR A 50 -14.49 -12.08 20.22
CA TYR A 50 -13.68 -13.06 19.53
C TYR A 50 -14.65 -14.12 18.99
N VAL A 51 -15.24 -13.85 17.82
CA VAL A 51 -15.86 -14.87 17.01
C VAL A 51 -14.70 -15.78 16.63
N PRO A 52 -14.71 -17.07 17.06
CA PRO A 52 -13.68 -18.00 16.65
C PRO A 52 -13.60 -17.92 15.13
N GLN A 53 -12.47 -17.45 14.62
CA GLN A 53 -12.25 -17.40 13.19
C GLN A 53 -12.45 -18.82 12.69
N ALA A 54 -13.55 -19.06 11.98
CA ALA A 54 -13.64 -20.24 11.15
C ALA A 54 -12.34 -20.23 10.33
N ARG A 55 -11.59 -21.34 10.38
CA ARG A 55 -10.51 -21.56 9.42
C ARG A 55 -11.18 -21.48 8.05
N ASN A 56 -11.16 -20.30 7.43
CA ASN A 56 -11.59 -20.13 6.05
C ASN A 56 -10.57 -20.92 5.24
N THR A 57 -10.89 -22.19 5.03
CA THR A 57 -10.19 -23.12 4.17
C THR A 57 -10.55 -22.70 2.76
N GLY A 58 -9.85 -21.66 2.28
CA GLY A 58 -9.90 -21.26 0.90
C GLY A 58 -9.38 -22.38 -0.01
N PRO A 59 -9.71 -22.33 -1.31
CA PRO A 59 -9.24 -23.34 -2.26
C PRO A 59 -7.72 -23.41 -2.34
N SER A 60 -6.99 -22.35 -2.00
CA SER A 60 -5.50 -22.35 -1.93
C SER A 60 -4.91 -22.82 -0.58
N SER A 61 -5.72 -23.38 0.32
CA SER A 61 -5.25 -23.75 1.67
C SER A 61 -4.18 -24.85 1.70
N VAL A 62 -4.18 -25.76 0.72
CA VAL A 62 -3.16 -26.81 0.60
C VAL A 62 -1.84 -26.22 0.12
N GLU A 63 -1.90 -25.36 -0.90
CA GLU A 63 -0.76 -24.64 -1.45
C GLU A 63 -0.12 -23.71 -0.41
N MET A 64 -0.94 -23.07 0.45
CA MET A 64 -0.45 -22.27 1.58
C MET A 64 0.34 -23.11 2.57
N ALA A 65 -0.18 -24.28 2.97
CA ALA A 65 0.51 -25.16 3.91
C ALA A 65 1.84 -25.65 3.31
N GLN A 66 1.82 -26.07 2.05
CA GLN A 66 3.02 -26.51 1.34
C GLN A 66 4.07 -25.40 1.26
N ALA A 67 3.67 -24.17 0.91
CA ALA A 67 4.60 -23.04 0.81
C ALA A 67 5.22 -22.66 2.17
N GLN A 68 4.46 -22.78 3.27
CA GLN A 68 5.00 -22.58 4.62
C GLN A 68 6.02 -23.66 5.00
N ASP A 69 5.73 -24.92 4.68
CA ASP A 69 6.64 -26.04 4.95
C ASP A 69 7.93 -25.95 4.11
N ASP A 70 7.84 -25.56 2.84
CA ASP A 70 9.00 -25.37 1.97
C ASP A 70 9.87 -24.19 2.43
N LEU A 71 9.24 -23.07 2.83
CA LEU A 71 9.94 -21.93 3.43
C LEU A 71 10.71 -22.33 4.71
N GLU A 72 10.08 -23.10 5.61
CA GLU A 72 10.73 -23.55 6.84
C GLU A 72 11.92 -24.46 6.53
N ARG A 73 11.77 -25.38 5.57
CA ARG A 73 12.83 -26.28 5.13
C ARG A 73 14.02 -25.51 4.56
N ASP A 74 13.77 -24.50 3.73
CA ASP A 74 14.82 -23.68 3.13
C ASP A 74 15.54 -22.79 4.16
N LEU A 75 14.79 -22.19 5.10
CA LEU A 75 15.36 -21.43 6.22
C LEU A 75 16.26 -22.31 7.11
N GLN A 76 15.79 -23.53 7.42
CA GLN A 76 16.58 -24.48 8.19
C GLN A 76 17.85 -24.86 7.43
N THR A 77 17.75 -25.09 6.12
CA THR A 77 18.89 -25.41 5.27
C THR A 77 19.94 -24.29 5.27
N LEU A 78 19.53 -23.03 5.07
CA LEU A 78 20.44 -21.89 5.11
C LEU A 78 21.16 -21.78 6.47
N SER A 79 20.41 -21.92 7.58
CA SER A 79 20.95 -21.76 8.94
C SER A 79 21.90 -22.87 9.40
N THR A 80 21.88 -24.03 8.73
CA THR A 80 22.67 -25.22 9.07
C THR A 80 23.77 -25.54 8.06
N SER A 81 23.80 -24.83 6.93
CA SER A 81 24.80 -25.03 5.88
C SER A 81 26.21 -24.58 6.31
N SER A 82 27.20 -25.43 6.08
CA SER A 82 28.61 -25.15 6.41
C SER A 82 29.22 -23.96 5.63
N PRO A 83 28.90 -23.72 4.34
CA PRO A 83 29.43 -22.57 3.61
C PRO A 83 29.02 -21.22 4.21
N LEU A 84 27.90 -21.16 4.93
CA LEU A 84 27.33 -19.93 5.48
C LEU A 84 27.67 -19.71 6.95
N LYS A 85 28.69 -20.37 7.47
CA LYS A 85 29.09 -20.27 8.89
C LYS A 85 29.37 -18.81 9.31
N ASP A 86 29.89 -17.99 8.41
CA ASP A 86 30.33 -16.62 8.68
C ASP A 86 29.16 -15.63 8.77
N ILE A 87 28.01 -15.96 8.17
CA ILE A 87 26.77 -15.17 8.21
C ILE A 87 25.60 -15.91 8.88
N ARG A 88 25.92 -16.93 9.68
CA ARG A 88 24.91 -17.81 10.28
C ARG A 88 23.96 -17.05 11.20
N ILE A 89 24.46 -16.07 11.95
CA ILE A 89 23.64 -15.32 12.92
C ILE A 89 22.65 -14.42 12.20
N GLU A 90 23.06 -13.82 11.09
CA GLU A 90 22.25 -13.05 10.17
C GLU A 90 21.14 -13.93 9.58
N MET A 91 21.47 -15.15 9.14
CA MET A 91 20.47 -16.11 8.62
C MET A 91 19.43 -16.52 9.67
N ILE A 92 19.85 -16.71 10.94
CA ILE A 92 18.93 -16.97 12.05
C ILE A 92 18.04 -15.74 12.33
N GLY A 93 18.59 -14.53 12.20
CA GLY A 93 17.84 -13.27 12.30
C GLY A 93 16.78 -13.15 11.22
N TRP A 94 17.15 -13.40 9.96
CA TRP A 94 16.23 -13.43 8.83
C TRP A 94 15.12 -14.44 9.03
N GLY A 95 15.46 -15.67 9.41
CA GLY A 95 14.47 -16.70 9.65
C GLY A 95 13.44 -16.32 10.73
N ARG A 96 13.82 -15.56 11.76
CA ARG A 96 12.85 -15.07 12.76
C ARG A 96 11.91 -14.01 12.17
N SER A 97 12.48 -13.01 11.49
CA SER A 97 11.72 -11.94 10.85
C SER A 97 10.74 -12.48 9.78
N ILE A 98 11.22 -13.38 8.93
CA ILE A 98 10.47 -13.93 7.79
C ILE A 98 9.33 -14.83 8.25
N ARG A 99 9.54 -15.66 9.29
CA ARG A 99 8.44 -16.44 9.89
C ARG A 99 7.35 -15.54 10.45
N GLN A 100 7.72 -14.45 11.12
CA GLN A 100 6.76 -13.48 11.62
C GLN A 100 5.99 -12.83 10.47
N LEU A 101 6.68 -12.34 9.45
CA LEU A 101 6.07 -11.72 8.27
C LEU A 101 5.13 -12.67 7.52
N ALA A 102 5.54 -13.93 7.36
CA ALA A 102 4.73 -14.98 6.74
C ALA A 102 3.41 -15.20 7.49
N ASN A 103 3.49 -15.39 8.80
CA ASN A 103 2.32 -15.67 9.63
C ASN A 103 1.40 -14.45 9.76
N ASP A 104 1.97 -13.28 10.05
CA ASP A 104 1.22 -12.03 10.19
C ASP A 104 0.58 -11.64 8.85
N GLY A 105 1.31 -11.79 7.73
CA GLY A 105 0.83 -11.49 6.39
C GLY A 105 -0.35 -12.36 5.97
N LEU A 106 -0.27 -13.69 6.17
CA LEU A 106 -1.37 -14.60 5.86
C LEU A 106 -2.59 -14.39 6.78
N ALA A 107 -2.36 -14.13 8.06
CA ALA A 107 -3.44 -13.82 9.01
C ALA A 107 -4.16 -12.52 8.61
N ALA A 108 -3.40 -11.47 8.29
CA ALA A 108 -3.94 -10.19 7.86
C ALA A 108 -4.64 -10.28 6.50
N ALA A 109 -4.14 -11.09 5.56
CA ALA A 109 -4.75 -11.29 4.25
C ALA A 109 -6.19 -11.84 4.34
N ARG A 110 -6.46 -12.72 5.30
CA ARG A 110 -7.81 -13.26 5.55
C ARG A 110 -8.79 -12.20 6.04
N LEU A 111 -8.28 -11.15 6.67
CA LEU A 111 -9.03 -10.01 7.19
C LEU A 111 -8.88 -8.77 6.32
N ALA A 112 -8.41 -8.91 5.07
CA ALA A 112 -8.10 -7.78 4.19
C ALA A 112 -9.32 -6.96 3.72
N LEU A 113 -10.52 -7.29 4.21
CA LEU A 113 -11.66 -6.38 4.14
C LEU A 113 -11.40 -5.10 4.95
N ASP A 114 -10.76 -5.23 6.11
CA ASP A 114 -10.25 -4.09 6.88
C ASP A 114 -8.96 -3.56 6.24
N SER A 115 -8.85 -2.24 6.10
CA SER A 115 -7.69 -1.63 5.44
C SER A 115 -6.39 -1.84 6.17
N VAL A 116 -6.42 -1.83 7.50
CA VAL A 116 -5.20 -1.97 8.29
C VAL A 116 -4.64 -3.38 8.05
N ASN A 117 -5.51 -4.39 8.04
CA ASN A 117 -5.12 -5.75 7.72
C ASN A 117 -4.73 -5.92 6.23
N HIS A 118 -5.43 -5.27 5.31
CA HIS A 118 -5.06 -5.24 3.90
C HIS A 118 -3.63 -4.69 3.69
N ASP A 119 -3.34 -3.54 4.29
CA ASP A 119 -2.05 -2.87 4.12
C ASP A 119 -0.94 -3.60 4.86
N ARG A 120 -1.24 -4.25 6.00
CA ARG A 120 -0.32 -5.20 6.65
C ARG A 120 0.01 -6.39 5.76
N ALA A 121 -0.99 -6.98 5.10
CA ALA A 121 -0.76 -8.09 4.18
C ALA A 121 0.09 -7.66 2.96
N MET A 122 -0.24 -6.52 2.35
CA MET A 122 0.57 -5.95 1.25
C MET A 122 1.99 -5.58 1.70
N SER A 123 2.16 -5.09 2.93
CA SER A 123 3.48 -4.81 3.51
C SER A 123 4.29 -6.09 3.70
N ALA A 124 3.69 -7.15 4.26
CA ALA A 124 4.33 -8.44 4.42
C ALA A 124 4.77 -9.03 3.07
N ARG A 125 3.90 -8.96 2.05
CA ARG A 125 4.25 -9.35 0.67
C ARG A 125 5.48 -8.61 0.15
N ARG A 126 5.53 -7.29 0.30
CA ARG A 126 6.67 -6.49 -0.17
C ARG A 126 7.95 -6.88 0.54
N GLN A 127 7.89 -7.03 1.86
CA GLN A 127 9.07 -7.42 2.65
C GLN A 127 9.57 -8.82 2.28
N LEU A 128 8.69 -9.78 2.01
CA LEU A 128 9.09 -11.09 1.48
C LEU A 128 9.77 -10.97 0.10
N GLY A 129 9.27 -10.09 -0.77
CA GLY A 129 9.91 -9.76 -2.05
C GLY A 129 11.31 -9.15 -1.90
N GLU A 130 11.50 -8.24 -0.92
CA GLU A 130 12.82 -7.69 -0.58
C GLU A 130 13.78 -8.77 -0.08
N TYR A 131 13.33 -9.67 0.80
CA TYR A 131 14.16 -10.79 1.27
C TYR A 131 14.52 -11.76 0.14
N SER A 132 13.57 -12.03 -0.76
CA SER A 132 13.78 -12.88 -1.93
C SER A 132 14.83 -12.29 -2.86
N ARG A 133 14.70 -11.00 -3.18
CA ARG A 133 15.68 -10.26 -3.97
C ARG A 133 17.06 -10.28 -3.32
N LEU A 134 17.11 -9.98 -2.04
CA LEU A 134 18.36 -9.91 -1.29
C LEU A 134 19.02 -11.28 -1.19
N ALA A 135 18.25 -12.35 -1.00
CA ALA A 135 18.74 -13.72 -1.05
C ALA A 135 19.34 -14.05 -2.41
N ARG A 136 18.70 -13.69 -3.52
CA ARG A 136 19.28 -13.89 -4.87
C ARG A 136 20.58 -13.15 -5.05
N TYR A 137 20.69 -11.91 -4.58
CA TYR A 137 21.93 -11.13 -4.66
C TYR A 137 23.05 -11.77 -3.84
N VAL A 138 22.78 -12.08 -2.56
CA VAL A 138 23.77 -12.75 -1.69
C VAL A 138 24.16 -14.10 -2.27
N GLY A 139 23.21 -14.89 -2.74
CA GLY A 139 23.45 -16.19 -3.35
C GLY A 139 24.31 -16.11 -4.61
N THR A 140 24.03 -15.15 -5.49
CA THR A 140 24.84 -14.95 -6.71
C THR A 140 26.27 -14.55 -6.37
N LEU A 141 26.46 -13.84 -5.27
CA LEU A 141 27.74 -13.34 -4.80
C LEU A 141 28.33 -14.22 -3.68
N THR A 142 27.86 -15.45 -3.47
CA THR A 142 28.43 -16.38 -2.50
C THR A 142 28.70 -17.71 -3.18
N ASP A 143 29.99 -18.00 -3.37
CA ASP A 143 30.42 -19.22 -4.05
C ASP A 143 29.91 -20.48 -3.33
N GLY A 144 29.52 -21.50 -4.12
CA GLY A 144 29.07 -22.81 -3.65
C GLY A 144 27.72 -22.84 -2.92
N SER A 145 27.02 -21.70 -2.72
CA SER A 145 25.74 -21.64 -1.99
C SER A 145 24.60 -20.97 -2.76
N ALA A 146 24.84 -20.51 -4.00
CA ALA A 146 23.87 -19.83 -4.85
C ALA A 146 22.53 -20.57 -4.95
N ILE A 147 22.55 -21.90 -5.12
CA ILE A 147 21.34 -22.72 -5.24
C ILE A 147 20.49 -22.73 -3.96
N LEU A 148 21.12 -22.65 -2.78
CA LEU A 148 20.41 -22.63 -1.49
C LEU A 148 19.61 -21.34 -1.34
N PHE A 149 20.26 -20.21 -1.63
CA PHE A 149 19.62 -18.90 -1.61
C PHE A 149 18.55 -18.74 -2.70
N ARG A 150 18.77 -19.33 -3.88
CA ARG A 150 17.77 -19.34 -4.97
C ARG A 150 16.50 -20.08 -4.59
N ARG A 151 16.60 -21.28 -4.03
CA ARG A 151 15.43 -22.04 -3.54
C ARG A 151 14.69 -21.29 -2.44
N PHE A 152 15.43 -20.76 -1.49
CA PHE A 152 14.86 -19.91 -0.45
C PHE A 152 14.13 -18.68 -1.01
N ALA A 153 14.71 -18.00 -2.01
CA ALA A 153 14.07 -16.88 -2.69
C ALA A 153 12.78 -17.30 -3.42
N GLN A 154 12.78 -18.48 -4.08
CA GLN A 154 11.57 -19.04 -4.67
C GLN A 154 10.48 -19.27 -3.62
N SER A 155 10.82 -19.83 -2.46
CA SER A 155 9.87 -20.03 -1.35
C SER A 155 9.28 -18.70 -0.85
N CYS A 156 10.09 -17.65 -0.72
CA CYS A 156 9.63 -16.30 -0.38
C CYS A 156 8.69 -15.73 -1.48
N ASP A 157 9.03 -15.89 -2.75
CA ASP A 157 8.22 -15.43 -3.89
C ASP A 157 6.86 -16.13 -3.97
N VAL A 158 6.84 -17.45 -3.79
CA VAL A 158 5.62 -18.25 -3.77
C VAL A 158 4.71 -17.77 -2.65
N LEU A 159 5.26 -17.60 -1.44
CA LEU A 159 4.48 -17.12 -0.30
C LEU A 159 3.97 -15.68 -0.51
N ALA A 160 4.81 -14.80 -1.05
CA ALA A 160 4.41 -13.44 -1.40
C ALA A 160 3.26 -13.43 -2.43
N GLY A 161 3.30 -14.33 -3.43
CA GLY A 161 2.22 -14.55 -4.39
C GLY A 161 0.94 -15.05 -3.73
N LEU A 162 1.06 -16.03 -2.83
CA LEU A 162 -0.08 -16.58 -2.08
C LEU A 162 -0.73 -15.55 -1.15
N ILE A 163 0.00 -14.57 -0.63
CA ILE A 163 -0.61 -13.46 0.12
C ILE A 163 -1.57 -12.65 -0.77
N LEU A 164 -1.24 -12.37 -2.04
CA LEU A 164 -2.19 -11.70 -2.95
C LEU A 164 -3.43 -12.55 -3.20
N VAL A 165 -3.23 -13.85 -3.41
CA VAL A 165 -4.34 -14.80 -3.60
C VAL A 165 -5.21 -14.84 -2.34
N ALA A 166 -4.62 -14.92 -1.15
CA ALA A 166 -5.32 -14.92 0.13
C ALA A 166 -6.13 -13.64 0.35
N ILE A 167 -5.60 -12.46 -0.02
CA ILE A 167 -6.36 -11.21 0.00
C ILE A 167 -7.59 -11.32 -0.90
N GLY A 168 -7.41 -11.72 -2.17
CA GLY A 168 -8.53 -11.85 -3.11
C GLY A 168 -9.54 -12.93 -2.71
N GLU A 169 -9.11 -14.04 -2.11
CA GLU A 169 -10.00 -15.05 -1.52
C GLU A 169 -10.78 -14.48 -0.32
N GLY A 170 -10.11 -13.71 0.54
CA GLY A 170 -10.73 -13.00 1.66
C GLY A 170 -11.82 -12.05 1.18
N LEU A 171 -11.53 -11.22 0.17
CA LEU A 171 -12.51 -10.31 -0.43
C LEU A 171 -13.69 -11.09 -1.05
N ALA A 172 -13.42 -12.17 -1.79
CA ALA A 172 -14.46 -13.00 -2.38
C ALA A 172 -15.36 -13.68 -1.33
N SER A 173 -14.77 -14.19 -0.25
CA SER A 173 -15.52 -14.84 0.85
C SER A 173 -16.47 -13.89 1.57
N ASN A 174 -16.14 -12.59 1.57
CA ASN A 174 -16.96 -11.52 2.14
C ASN A 174 -17.91 -10.89 1.09
N GLY A 175 -18.15 -11.56 -0.05
CA GLY A 175 -19.16 -11.16 -1.03
C GLY A 175 -18.91 -9.83 -1.75
N ILE A 176 -17.68 -9.31 -1.69
CA ILE A 176 -17.25 -8.13 -2.43
C ILE A 176 -17.29 -8.42 -3.93
N THR A 177 -17.94 -7.55 -4.68
CA THR A 177 -18.01 -7.57 -6.14
C THR A 177 -17.45 -6.27 -6.70
N ARG A 178 -17.31 -6.16 -8.04
CA ARG A 178 -16.70 -4.99 -8.72
C ARG A 178 -17.29 -3.63 -8.31
N SER A 179 -18.53 -3.59 -7.82
CA SER A 179 -19.29 -2.39 -7.48
C SER A 179 -19.34 -2.04 -5.99
N THR A 180 -18.79 -2.87 -5.09
CA THR A 180 -18.88 -2.60 -3.65
C THR A 180 -17.75 -1.68 -3.21
N SER A 181 -18.08 -0.51 -2.66
CA SER A 181 -17.11 0.37 -2.00
C SER A 181 -16.54 -0.35 -0.77
N ILE A 182 -15.22 -0.52 -0.74
CA ILE A 182 -14.51 -1.01 0.44
C ILE A 182 -14.14 0.22 1.28
N VAL A 183 -14.64 0.30 2.51
CA VAL A 183 -14.20 1.33 3.46
C VAL A 183 -12.82 0.96 3.96
N ARG A 184 -11.84 1.82 3.67
CA ARG A 184 -10.43 1.58 3.99
C ARG A 184 -9.95 2.30 5.26
N SER A 185 -10.80 2.48 6.25
CA SER A 185 -10.38 3.11 7.51
C SER A 185 -11.06 2.40 8.66
N ALA A 186 -10.27 2.10 9.69
CA ALA A 186 -10.82 1.59 10.94
C ALA A 186 -11.87 2.58 11.49
N ALA A 187 -12.90 2.07 12.16
CA ALA A 187 -13.97 2.92 12.73
C ALA A 187 -13.40 4.06 13.59
N GLY A 188 -12.38 3.77 14.41
CA GLY A 188 -11.66 4.78 15.22
C GLY A 188 -10.99 5.89 14.41
N GLU A 189 -10.47 5.56 13.23
CA GLU A 189 -9.88 6.56 12.32
C GLU A 189 -10.97 7.40 11.66
N LEU A 190 -12.09 6.79 11.25
CA LEU A 190 -13.23 7.54 10.70
C LEU A 190 -13.78 8.54 11.72
N GLN A 191 -13.90 8.13 12.98
CA GLN A 191 -14.33 9.00 14.07
C GLN A 191 -13.35 10.16 14.30
N ALA A 192 -12.03 9.90 14.23
CA ALA A 192 -11.02 10.95 14.29
C ALA A 192 -11.12 11.93 13.12
N ARG A 193 -11.30 11.44 11.88
CA ARG A 193 -11.48 12.27 10.67
C ARG A 193 -12.76 13.11 10.76
N ARG A 194 -13.87 12.50 11.19
CA ARG A 194 -15.15 13.17 11.47
C ARG A 194 -14.97 14.32 12.46
N ASN A 195 -14.26 14.09 13.57
CA ASN A 195 -13.98 15.12 14.56
C ASN A 195 -13.11 16.26 13.99
N ALA A 196 -12.11 15.93 13.17
CA ALA A 196 -11.27 16.94 12.50
C ALA A 196 -12.10 17.84 11.56
N VAL A 197 -13.06 17.28 10.81
CA VAL A 197 -14.00 18.05 9.97
C VAL A 197 -14.82 19.02 10.81
N ILE A 198 -15.40 18.57 11.92
CA ILE A 198 -16.20 19.41 12.81
C ILE A 198 -15.35 20.54 13.41
N MET A 199 -14.13 20.23 13.88
CA MET A 199 -13.21 21.25 14.39
C MET A 199 -12.85 22.29 13.31
N ALA A 200 -12.62 21.86 12.07
CA ALA A 200 -12.33 22.77 10.96
C ALA A 200 -13.54 23.64 10.59
N LEU A 201 -14.77 23.09 10.62
CA LEU A 201 -15.99 23.87 10.42
C LEU A 201 -16.19 24.92 11.52
N ARG A 202 -15.92 24.56 12.78
CA ARG A 202 -15.99 25.51 13.90
C ARG A 202 -14.97 26.63 13.74
N SER A 203 -13.76 26.32 13.26
CA SER A 203 -12.73 27.32 12.96
C SER A 203 -13.15 28.24 11.80
N LEU A 204 -13.76 27.69 10.75
CA LEU A 204 -14.28 28.45 9.60
C LEU A 204 -15.41 29.41 9.99
N THR A 205 -16.34 28.95 10.84
CA THR A 205 -17.50 29.73 11.32
C THR A 205 -17.16 30.73 12.43
N GLY A 206 -15.94 30.66 12.99
CA GLY A 206 -15.50 31.54 14.08
C GLY A 206 -16.05 31.15 15.45
N SER A 207 -16.47 29.89 15.64
CA SER A 207 -17.01 29.38 16.91
C SER A 207 -15.95 28.77 17.84
N VAL A 208 -14.69 28.62 17.39
CA VAL A 208 -13.57 28.19 18.24
C VAL A 208 -12.90 29.41 18.88
N GLU A 209 -12.86 29.47 20.22
CA GLU A 209 -11.94 30.32 20.96
C GLU A 209 -10.50 29.77 20.82
N SER A 210 -9.83 30.04 19.70
CA SER A 210 -8.39 29.75 19.59
C SER A 210 -7.59 31.03 19.72
N THR A 211 -6.71 31.04 20.72
CA THR A 211 -5.57 31.94 20.99
C THR A 211 -4.49 31.93 19.89
N LEU A 212 -4.89 31.83 18.61
CA LEU A 212 -4.01 32.07 17.47
C LEU A 212 -4.26 33.52 17.05
N GLY A 213 -3.22 34.36 17.14
CA GLY A 213 -3.29 35.80 16.92
C GLY A 213 -4.18 36.17 15.73
N GLN A 214 -5.34 36.74 16.05
CA GLN A 214 -6.35 37.22 15.13
C GLN A 214 -5.98 38.59 14.54
N GLU A 215 -4.69 38.94 14.50
CA GLU A 215 -4.26 40.32 14.23
C GLU A 215 -4.24 40.72 12.74
N ASP A 216 -4.37 39.80 11.77
CA ASP A 216 -4.17 40.23 10.36
C ASP A 216 -5.37 40.18 9.40
N TRP A 217 -6.45 39.40 9.62
CA TRP A 217 -7.75 39.53 8.90
C TRP A 217 -8.74 38.39 9.25
N PRO A 218 -10.08 38.59 9.26
CA PRO A 218 -11.08 37.54 9.46
C PRO A 218 -11.33 36.67 8.19
N ARG A 219 -10.27 36.06 7.63
CA ARG A 219 -10.31 35.29 6.36
C ARG A 219 -11.24 34.08 6.38
N GLY A 220 -11.46 33.48 7.55
CA GLY A 220 -12.40 32.36 7.72
C GLY A 220 -13.85 32.79 7.52
N ILE A 221 -14.27 33.86 8.20
CA ILE A 221 -15.66 34.35 8.17
C ILE A 221 -16.02 34.88 6.78
N GLU A 222 -15.10 35.56 6.11
CA GLU A 222 -15.35 36.05 4.75
C GLU A 222 -15.45 34.91 3.74
N ALA A 223 -14.56 33.91 3.82
CA ALA A 223 -14.63 32.71 3.00
C ALA A 223 -15.94 31.94 3.26
N TYR A 224 -16.40 31.87 4.50
CA TYR A 224 -17.70 31.29 4.86
C TYR A 224 -18.87 32.06 4.23
N ARG A 225 -18.88 33.40 4.30
CA ARG A 225 -19.92 34.23 3.66
C ARG A 225 -19.96 34.02 2.14
N ASN A 226 -18.79 34.01 1.49
CA ASN A 226 -18.68 33.79 0.06
C ASN A 226 -19.16 32.38 -0.33
N LEU A 227 -18.84 31.35 0.46
CA LEU A 227 -19.35 30.00 0.27
C LEU A 227 -20.87 29.95 0.37
N VAL A 228 -21.45 30.52 1.43
CA VAL A 228 -22.91 30.58 1.61
C VAL A 228 -23.58 31.30 0.44
N GLN A 229 -23.04 32.45 0.02
CA GLN A 229 -23.59 33.23 -1.09
C GLN A 229 -23.53 32.46 -2.41
N GLN A 230 -22.43 31.75 -2.69
CA GLN A 230 -22.32 30.91 -3.90
C GLN A 230 -23.28 29.72 -3.86
N LEU A 231 -23.45 29.08 -2.71
CA LEU A 231 -24.42 27.98 -2.55
C LEU A 231 -25.86 28.48 -2.73
N GLU A 232 -26.18 29.67 -2.22
CA GLU A 232 -27.50 30.30 -2.40
C GLU A 232 -27.75 30.71 -3.86
N ALA A 233 -26.77 31.34 -4.51
CA ALA A 233 -26.86 31.69 -5.93
C ALA A 233 -26.97 30.45 -6.84
N GLY A 234 -26.32 29.35 -6.45
CA GLY A 234 -26.39 28.06 -7.14
C GLY A 234 -27.61 27.19 -6.78
N GLY A 235 -28.51 27.67 -5.90
CA GLY A 235 -29.70 26.93 -5.46
C GLY A 235 -29.41 25.65 -4.67
N GLN A 236 -28.21 25.50 -4.11
CA GLN A 236 -27.74 24.30 -3.42
C GLN A 236 -28.14 24.30 -1.93
N ALA A 237 -29.45 24.35 -1.67
CA ALA A 237 -29.98 24.38 -0.30
C ALA A 237 -29.61 23.12 0.51
N ASP A 238 -29.45 21.98 -0.17
CA ASP A 238 -28.97 20.73 0.40
C ASP A 238 -27.51 20.84 0.87
N LEU A 239 -26.62 21.48 0.11
CA LEU A 239 -25.22 21.66 0.53
C LEU A 239 -25.09 22.68 1.66
N ARG A 240 -25.91 23.73 1.62
CA ARG A 240 -25.93 24.77 2.68
C ARG A 240 -26.31 24.19 4.03
N ALA A 241 -27.22 23.23 4.09
CA ALA A 241 -27.57 22.52 5.32
C ALA A 241 -26.36 21.80 5.94
N LEU A 242 -25.37 21.36 5.15
CA LEU A 242 -24.13 20.73 5.65
C LEU A 242 -23.13 21.73 6.26
N LEU A 243 -23.40 23.03 6.20
CA LEU A 243 -22.62 24.04 6.91
C LEU A 243 -23.06 24.20 8.36
N GLU A 244 -24.20 23.60 8.73
CA GLU A 244 -24.62 23.48 10.13
C GLU A 244 -23.96 22.27 10.78
N GLU A 245 -23.39 22.49 11.97
CA GLU A 245 -22.61 21.46 12.67
C GLU A 245 -23.43 20.19 12.92
N ASN A 246 -24.68 20.33 13.38
CA ASN A 246 -25.54 19.18 13.69
C ASN A 246 -25.88 18.35 12.44
N ALA A 247 -26.20 19.01 11.33
CA ALA A 247 -26.55 18.32 10.09
C ALA A 247 -25.32 17.65 9.45
N LEU A 248 -24.15 18.29 9.52
CA LEU A 248 -22.90 17.70 9.05
C LEU A 248 -22.49 16.51 9.93
N SER A 249 -22.56 16.67 11.24
CA SER A 249 -22.31 15.65 12.25
C SER A 249 -23.15 14.41 11.98
N GLN A 250 -24.48 14.59 11.91
CA GLN A 250 -25.41 13.49 11.69
C GLN A 250 -25.15 12.77 10.36
N ALA A 251 -24.94 13.51 9.27
CA ALA A 251 -24.65 12.92 7.97
C ALA A 251 -23.32 12.13 7.94
N MET A 252 -22.32 12.53 8.73
CA MET A 252 -21.07 11.78 8.88
C MET A 252 -21.25 10.57 9.80
N ASP A 253 -21.99 10.71 10.90
CA ASP A 253 -22.26 9.64 11.84
C ASP A 253 -23.07 8.51 11.17
N ASP A 254 -24.06 8.84 10.32
CA ASP A 254 -24.80 7.87 9.49
C ASP A 254 -23.85 7.04 8.60
N LEU A 255 -22.81 7.66 8.02
CA LEU A 255 -21.80 6.94 7.22
C LEU A 255 -20.87 6.09 8.08
N VAL A 256 -20.51 6.57 9.28
CA VAL A 256 -19.70 5.80 10.23
C VAL A 256 -20.47 4.58 10.69
N ASP A 257 -21.74 4.71 11.06
CA ASP A 257 -22.57 3.61 11.53
C ASP A 257 -22.73 2.54 10.45
N LEU A 258 -23.01 2.93 9.20
CA LEU A 258 -23.06 2.03 8.06
C LEU A 258 -21.72 1.28 7.80
N SER A 259 -20.58 1.84 8.20
CA SER A 259 -19.27 1.20 8.08
C SER A 259 -18.93 0.21 9.20
N THR A 260 -19.63 0.29 10.35
CA THR A 260 -19.40 -0.61 11.50
C THR A 260 -20.09 -1.96 11.38
N GLY A 261 -21.07 -2.08 10.47
CA GLY A 261 -21.71 -3.35 10.14
C GLY A 261 -20.76 -4.29 9.40
N ALA A 262 -20.06 -5.17 10.13
CA ALA A 262 -19.10 -6.12 9.57
C ALA A 262 -19.72 -7.25 8.71
N SER A 263 -21.02 -7.16 8.37
CA SER A 263 -21.70 -8.15 7.52
C SER A 263 -21.56 -7.80 6.04
N VAL A 264 -21.56 -8.83 5.19
CA VAL A 264 -21.57 -8.70 3.72
C VAL A 264 -22.77 -7.87 3.24
N GLU A 265 -23.91 -8.02 3.91
CA GLU A 265 -25.13 -7.25 3.64
C GLU A 265 -24.95 -5.77 4.01
N GLY A 266 -24.34 -5.47 5.17
CA GLY A 266 -24.06 -4.10 5.62
C GLY A 266 -23.07 -3.37 4.70
N LEU A 267 -22.05 -4.06 4.20
CA LEU A 267 -21.10 -3.47 3.23
C LEU A 267 -21.73 -3.21 1.86
N ARG A 268 -22.64 -4.07 1.42
CA ARG A 268 -23.42 -3.84 0.20
C ARG A 268 -24.41 -2.68 0.39
N GLU A 269 -25.09 -2.65 1.52
CA GLU A 269 -25.97 -1.54 1.91
C GLU A 269 -25.19 -0.23 1.90
N LEU A 270 -24.04 -0.17 2.58
CA LEU A 270 -23.14 0.97 2.57
C LEU A 270 -22.77 1.39 1.15
N SER A 271 -22.40 0.46 0.26
CA SER A 271 -22.00 0.81 -1.11
C SER A 271 -23.10 1.51 -1.92
N THR A 272 -24.36 1.23 -1.60
CA THR A 272 -25.51 1.85 -2.28
C THR A 272 -26.02 3.09 -1.54
N ALA A 273 -26.07 3.06 -0.21
CA ALA A 273 -26.60 4.11 0.64
C ALA A 273 -25.61 5.28 0.80
N SER A 274 -24.31 4.99 0.89
CA SER A 274 -23.28 6.03 1.07
C SER A 274 -23.06 6.89 -0.17
N ALA A 275 -23.35 6.38 -1.37
CA ALA A 275 -23.03 7.05 -2.63
C ALA A 275 -23.66 8.46 -2.72
N MET A 276 -24.90 8.63 -2.26
CA MET A 276 -25.59 9.92 -2.31
C MET A 276 -25.01 10.93 -1.31
N LEU A 277 -24.69 10.48 -0.09
CA LEU A 277 -24.07 11.31 0.94
C LEU A 277 -22.64 11.70 0.55
N VAL A 278 -21.86 10.75 0.04
CA VAL A 278 -20.51 10.98 -0.50
C VAL A 278 -20.55 11.99 -1.64
N HIS A 279 -21.47 11.84 -2.60
CA HIS A 279 -21.61 12.80 -3.70
C HIS A 279 -22.01 14.19 -3.21
N ARG A 280 -22.85 14.29 -2.17
CA ARG A 280 -23.20 15.56 -1.53
C ARG A 280 -21.97 16.23 -0.90
N PHE A 281 -21.11 15.48 -0.21
CA PHE A 281 -19.84 16.01 0.32
C PHE A 281 -18.86 16.41 -0.79
N GLN A 282 -18.71 15.61 -1.85
CA GLN A 282 -17.86 15.93 -3.00
C GLN A 282 -18.29 17.23 -3.69
N ARG A 283 -19.59 17.45 -3.86
CA ARG A 283 -20.10 18.73 -4.38
C ARG A 283 -19.72 19.89 -3.45
N LEU A 284 -19.91 19.75 -2.14
CA LEU A 284 -19.52 20.79 -1.18
C LEU A 284 -18.02 21.12 -1.24
N ILE A 285 -17.17 20.10 -1.37
CA ILE A 285 -15.72 20.24 -1.56
C ILE A 285 -15.42 21.03 -2.84
N GLN A 286 -16.04 20.68 -3.97
CA GLN A 286 -15.83 21.37 -5.26
C GLN A 286 -16.20 22.86 -5.16
N PHE A 287 -17.33 23.18 -4.53
CA PHE A 287 -17.72 24.57 -4.27
C PHE A 287 -16.67 25.26 -3.37
N GLY A 288 -16.22 24.61 -2.30
CA GLY A 288 -15.19 25.13 -1.40
C GLY A 288 -13.84 25.41 -2.07
N GLN A 289 -13.42 24.56 -3.02
CA GLN A 289 -12.18 24.75 -3.79
C GLN A 289 -12.28 25.87 -4.84
N SER A 290 -13.49 26.19 -5.30
CA SER A 290 -13.73 27.19 -6.33
C SER A 290 -13.81 28.64 -5.82
N ILE A 291 -13.62 28.88 -4.51
CA ILE A 291 -13.74 30.21 -3.90
C ILE A 291 -12.35 30.88 -3.83
N PRO A 292 -12.04 31.82 -4.74
CA PRO A 292 -10.95 32.75 -4.52
C PRO A 292 -11.36 33.74 -3.42
N VAL A 293 -10.51 33.97 -2.42
CA VAL A 293 -10.71 35.09 -1.50
C VAL A 293 -10.14 36.34 -2.16
N PRO A 294 -10.90 37.44 -2.31
CA PRO A 294 -10.35 38.67 -2.86
C PRO A 294 -9.46 39.36 -1.82
N ILE A 295 -8.24 39.76 -2.20
CA ILE A 295 -7.48 40.79 -1.49
C ILE A 295 -7.03 41.80 -2.55
N ASP A 296 -7.22 43.09 -2.29
CA ASP A 296 -6.84 44.19 -3.19
C ASP A 296 -5.31 44.33 -3.39
N VAL A 297 -4.48 43.55 -2.69
CA VAL A 297 -3.01 43.53 -2.83
C VAL A 297 -2.47 42.10 -2.70
N PRO A 298 -1.96 41.48 -3.79
CA PRO A 298 -1.33 40.16 -3.72
C PRO A 298 0.11 40.26 -3.18
N ILE A 299 0.42 39.52 -2.11
CA ILE A 299 1.78 39.37 -1.57
C ILE A 299 2.57 38.28 -2.34
N THR A 300 1.86 37.42 -3.07
CA THR A 300 2.42 36.35 -3.91
C THR A 300 1.63 36.22 -5.22
N SER A 301 2.27 35.70 -6.27
CA SER A 301 1.62 35.43 -7.55
C SER A 301 0.61 34.26 -7.44
N GLY A 302 -0.64 34.58 -7.08
CA GLY A 302 -1.76 33.66 -6.98
C GLY A 302 -2.95 34.28 -6.23
N PRO A 303 -4.20 33.84 -6.45
CA PRO A 303 -5.33 34.27 -5.63
C PRO A 303 -5.10 33.84 -4.17
N PRO A 304 -5.36 34.70 -3.17
CA PRO A 304 -5.09 34.35 -1.79
C PRO A 304 -6.07 33.29 -1.26
N GLU A 305 -5.54 32.26 -0.63
CA GLU A 305 -6.30 31.15 -0.03
C GLU A 305 -6.71 31.49 1.42
N SER A 306 -7.90 31.07 1.86
CA SER A 306 -8.33 31.12 3.27
C SER A 306 -7.88 29.85 3.99
N PRO A 307 -6.93 29.92 4.94
CA PRO A 307 -6.44 28.72 5.62
C PRO A 307 -7.55 27.92 6.35
N PRO A 308 -8.55 28.56 7.02
CA PRO A 308 -9.68 27.83 7.60
C PRO A 308 -10.55 27.11 6.57
N LEU A 309 -10.80 27.72 5.40
CA LEU A 309 -11.58 27.08 4.34
C LEU A 309 -10.83 25.89 3.73
N VAL A 310 -9.54 26.05 3.46
CA VAL A 310 -8.67 24.97 2.97
C VAL A 310 -8.61 23.83 3.98
N ALA A 311 -8.47 24.13 5.28
CA ALA A 311 -8.47 23.12 6.33
C ALA A 311 -9.80 22.34 6.40
N PHE A 312 -10.94 23.03 6.29
CA PHE A 312 -12.27 22.40 6.25
C PHE A 312 -12.42 21.49 5.04
N VAL A 313 -12.16 22.01 3.83
CA VAL A 313 -12.28 21.26 2.57
C VAL A 313 -11.32 20.07 2.55
N SER A 314 -10.08 20.24 3.00
CA SER A 314 -9.09 19.14 3.04
C SER A 314 -9.47 18.07 4.06
N SER A 315 -9.99 18.46 5.23
CA SER A 315 -10.47 17.50 6.23
C SER A 315 -11.70 16.74 5.72
N LEU A 316 -12.63 17.43 5.06
CA LEU A 316 -13.82 16.80 4.47
C LEU A 316 -13.44 15.86 3.33
N GLN A 317 -12.48 16.26 2.49
CA GLN A 317 -11.91 15.40 1.45
C GLN A 317 -11.29 14.14 2.07
N LEU A 318 -10.50 14.26 3.14
CA LEU A 318 -9.92 13.11 3.84
C LEU A 318 -10.99 12.16 4.40
N PHE A 319 -12.10 12.68 4.91
CA PHE A 319 -13.21 11.85 5.37
C PHE A 319 -13.90 11.12 4.20
N VAL A 320 -14.27 11.85 3.14
CA VAL A 320 -14.90 11.32 1.93
C VAL A 320 -14.03 10.24 1.26
N ASP A 321 -12.73 10.47 1.24
CA ASP A 321 -11.72 9.58 0.68
C ASP A 321 -11.71 8.17 1.30
N ALA A 322 -12.30 7.99 2.48
CA ALA A 322 -12.45 6.69 3.11
C ALA A 322 -13.58 5.84 2.51
N PHE A 323 -14.57 6.48 1.88
CA PHE A 323 -15.79 5.85 1.35
C PHE A 323 -15.77 5.71 -0.17
N VAL A 324 -14.91 6.45 -0.88
CA VAL A 324 -14.66 6.22 -2.30
C VAL A 324 -14.03 4.83 -2.47
N SER A 325 -14.56 4.02 -3.39
CA SER A 325 -14.01 2.69 -3.69
C SER A 325 -12.51 2.79 -3.97
N LYS A 326 -11.70 2.33 -3.03
CA LYS A 326 -10.24 2.33 -3.12
C LYS A 326 -9.72 0.89 -3.16
N GLY A 327 -9.11 0.54 -4.30
CA GLY A 327 -8.21 -0.56 -4.63
C GLY A 327 -8.61 -2.01 -4.29
N SER A 328 -7.93 -2.97 -4.90
CA SER A 328 -7.93 -4.41 -4.56
C SER A 328 -9.12 -5.26 -5.00
N SER A 329 -10.19 -4.66 -5.54
CA SER A 329 -11.25 -5.42 -6.22
C SER A 329 -10.70 -6.25 -7.39
N ARG A 330 -9.61 -5.81 -8.02
CA ARG A 330 -8.92 -6.55 -9.08
C ARG A 330 -8.23 -7.83 -8.59
N LEU A 331 -7.93 -7.94 -7.29
CA LEU A 331 -7.33 -9.15 -6.72
C LEU A 331 -8.29 -10.35 -6.77
N LEU A 332 -9.60 -10.12 -6.95
CA LEU A 332 -10.55 -11.18 -7.25
C LEU A 332 -10.14 -11.98 -8.50
N TYR A 333 -9.61 -11.30 -9.52
CA TYR A 333 -9.16 -11.93 -10.78
C TYR A 333 -7.79 -12.59 -10.67
N VAL A 334 -7.00 -12.26 -9.64
CA VAL A 334 -5.74 -12.93 -9.33
C VAL A 334 -6.00 -14.21 -8.52
N ALA A 335 -6.96 -14.16 -7.59
CA ALA A 335 -7.24 -15.25 -6.67
C ALA A 335 -8.14 -16.34 -7.26
N ARG A 336 -8.92 -16.04 -8.30
CA ARG A 336 -9.94 -16.95 -8.85
C ARG A 336 -9.66 -17.26 -10.31
N PRO A 337 -9.84 -18.52 -10.75
CA PRO A 337 -9.72 -18.87 -12.16
C PRO A 337 -10.67 -18.02 -13.03
N PRO A 338 -10.23 -17.50 -14.20
CA PRO A 338 -11.07 -16.70 -15.07
C PRO A 338 -12.38 -17.38 -15.52
N ILE A 339 -12.41 -18.73 -15.53
CA ILE A 339 -13.58 -19.52 -15.94
C ILE A 339 -14.81 -19.32 -15.04
N ILE A 340 -14.63 -18.98 -13.77
CA ILE A 340 -15.73 -18.80 -12.82
C ILE A 340 -16.14 -17.32 -12.65
N VAL A 341 -15.53 -16.42 -13.42
CA VAL A 341 -15.78 -14.99 -13.29
C VAL A 341 -17.19 -14.61 -13.76
N TYR A 342 -17.69 -15.30 -14.78
CA TYR A 342 -19.00 -15.01 -15.36
C TYR A 342 -20.12 -15.31 -14.36
N GLY A 343 -20.92 -14.28 -14.02
CA GLY A 343 -22.08 -14.39 -13.14
C GLY A 343 -21.81 -14.23 -11.64
N LEU A 344 -20.57 -14.40 -11.17
CA LEU A 344 -20.24 -14.30 -9.74
C LEU A 344 -19.72 -12.92 -9.30
N TYR A 345 -19.07 -12.15 -10.17
CA TYR A 345 -18.40 -10.89 -9.80
C TYR A 345 -18.96 -9.63 -10.50
N GLY A 346 -20.17 -9.73 -11.05
CA GLY A 346 -20.90 -8.63 -11.70
C GLY A 346 -20.99 -8.77 -13.22
N ALA A 347 -21.97 -8.09 -13.82
CA ALA A 347 -22.11 -8.01 -15.27
C ALA A 347 -21.06 -7.04 -15.83
N GLY A 348 -20.15 -7.51 -16.68
CA GLY A 348 -19.17 -6.65 -17.37
C GLY A 348 -17.72 -7.17 -17.43
N GLY A 349 -17.41 -8.31 -16.81
CA GLY A 349 -16.07 -8.93 -16.89
C GLY A 349 -14.94 -8.10 -16.25
N PRO A 350 -13.67 -8.52 -16.42
CA PRO A 350 -12.51 -7.76 -15.95
C PRO A 350 -12.37 -6.45 -16.73
N ASP A 351 -12.01 -5.38 -16.02
CA ASP A 351 -11.65 -4.10 -16.63
C ASP A 351 -10.24 -4.13 -17.25
N GLN A 352 -9.84 -3.07 -17.95
CA GLN A 352 -8.54 -3.04 -18.64
C GLN A 352 -7.38 -3.13 -17.66
N GLY A 353 -7.48 -2.47 -16.50
CA GLY A 353 -6.51 -2.58 -15.43
C GLY A 353 -6.39 -4.01 -14.86
N ALA A 354 -7.51 -4.71 -14.70
CA ALA A 354 -7.56 -6.11 -14.25
C ALA A 354 -7.00 -7.07 -15.30
N ILE A 355 -7.28 -6.84 -16.58
CA ILE A 355 -6.69 -7.61 -17.70
C ILE A 355 -5.16 -7.46 -17.68
N ARG A 356 -4.64 -6.24 -17.58
CA ARG A 356 -3.19 -6.03 -17.46
C ARG A 356 -2.61 -6.67 -16.20
N LEU A 357 -3.28 -6.56 -15.05
CA LEU A 357 -2.84 -7.22 -13.83
C LEU A 357 -2.69 -8.73 -14.05
N MET A 358 -3.67 -9.39 -14.68
CA MET A 358 -3.57 -10.81 -15.03
C MET A 358 -2.42 -11.10 -16.01
N ASN A 359 -2.23 -10.26 -17.03
CA ASN A 359 -1.12 -10.44 -17.97
C ASN A 359 0.24 -10.30 -17.29
N LEU A 360 0.38 -9.35 -16.36
CA LEU A 360 1.60 -9.14 -15.58
C LEU A 360 1.87 -10.30 -14.62
N THR A 361 0.86 -10.87 -13.96
CA THR A 361 1.05 -12.03 -13.07
C THR A 361 1.47 -13.28 -13.86
N ILE A 362 0.89 -13.52 -15.04
CA ILE A 362 1.32 -14.59 -15.95
C ILE A 362 2.76 -14.34 -16.42
N ALA A 363 3.07 -13.10 -16.81
CA ALA A 363 4.41 -12.73 -17.27
C ALA A 363 5.47 -12.88 -16.17
N ARG A 364 5.11 -12.60 -14.91
CA ARG A 364 5.97 -12.81 -13.74
C ARG A 364 6.34 -14.27 -13.54
N GLY A 365 5.38 -15.19 -13.68
CA GLY A 365 5.66 -16.63 -13.59
C GLY A 365 6.69 -17.08 -14.63
N PHE A 366 6.52 -16.66 -15.88
CA PHE A 366 7.48 -16.94 -16.94
C PHE A 366 8.85 -16.30 -16.67
N LEU A 367 8.88 -15.04 -16.23
CA LEU A 367 10.14 -14.36 -15.95
C LEU A 367 10.92 -15.09 -14.86
N LEU A 368 10.27 -15.46 -13.76
CA LEU A 368 10.88 -16.23 -12.68
C LEU A 368 11.53 -17.53 -13.19
N GLU A 369 10.81 -18.30 -14.00
CA GLU A 369 11.34 -19.54 -14.60
C GLU A 369 12.60 -19.27 -15.44
N GLN A 370 12.59 -18.20 -16.25
CA GLN A 370 13.76 -17.84 -17.08
C GLN A 370 14.93 -17.34 -16.23
N VAL A 371 14.68 -16.55 -15.20
CA VAL A 371 15.73 -16.05 -14.29
C VAL A 371 16.40 -17.22 -13.57
N ASP A 372 15.62 -18.17 -13.07
CA ASP A 372 16.18 -19.34 -12.37
C ASP A 372 16.86 -20.32 -13.34
N CYS A 373 16.36 -20.46 -14.57
CA CYS A 373 17.05 -21.21 -15.63
C CYS A 373 18.40 -20.57 -15.99
N PHE A 374 18.46 -19.24 -16.09
CA PHE A 374 19.69 -18.51 -16.39
C PHE A 374 20.73 -18.74 -15.29
N ALA A 375 20.32 -18.56 -14.03
CA ALA A 375 21.20 -18.75 -12.87
C ALA A 375 21.66 -20.21 -12.67
N GLY A 376 20.91 -21.19 -13.17
CA GLY A 376 21.29 -22.61 -13.10
C GLY A 376 22.29 -23.05 -14.18
N CYS A 377 22.49 -22.24 -15.22
CA CYS A 377 23.28 -22.61 -16.40
C CYS A 377 24.56 -21.78 -16.60
N GLY A 378 24.72 -20.62 -15.95
CA GLY A 378 25.88 -19.74 -16.08
C GLY A 378 26.73 -19.67 -14.80
N CYS A 379 28.03 -19.93 -14.91
CA CYS A 379 29.01 -19.80 -13.82
C CYS A 379 30.16 -18.84 -14.17
N ASP A 380 29.96 -17.91 -15.12
CA ASP A 380 30.98 -16.92 -15.51
C ASP A 380 30.73 -15.54 -14.88
N ASP A 381 31.79 -14.77 -14.62
CA ASP A 381 31.72 -13.47 -13.94
C ASP A 381 30.88 -12.42 -14.70
N ASP A 382 30.89 -12.47 -16.04
CA ASP A 382 30.08 -11.59 -16.89
C ASP A 382 28.57 -11.93 -16.77
N ASP A 383 28.23 -13.18 -16.48
CA ASP A 383 26.85 -13.63 -16.27
C ASP A 383 26.28 -13.11 -14.95
N ILE A 384 27.11 -12.82 -13.94
CA ILE A 384 26.66 -12.30 -12.64
C ILE A 384 25.97 -10.94 -12.79
N SER A 385 26.53 -10.05 -13.62
CA SER A 385 25.93 -8.73 -13.86
C SER A 385 24.56 -8.85 -14.55
N CYS A 386 24.45 -9.79 -15.49
CA CYS A 386 23.20 -10.10 -16.17
C CYS A 386 22.16 -10.72 -15.22
N GLN A 387 22.60 -11.60 -14.32
CA GLN A 387 21.76 -12.22 -13.31
C GLN A 387 21.21 -11.19 -12.31
N VAL A 388 22.06 -10.29 -11.80
CA VAL A 388 21.65 -9.20 -10.91
C VAL A 388 20.64 -8.27 -11.59
N LEU A 389 20.86 -7.97 -12.89
CA LEU A 389 19.90 -7.19 -13.67
C LEU A 389 18.55 -7.90 -13.78
N LEU A 390 18.53 -9.19 -14.12
CA LEU A 390 17.30 -9.98 -14.23
C LEU A 390 16.54 -10.10 -12.90
N ASP A 391 17.26 -10.35 -11.80
CA ASP A 391 16.68 -10.40 -10.46
C ASP A 391 16.06 -9.05 -10.06
N TYR A 392 16.67 -7.93 -10.45
CA TYR A 392 16.11 -6.60 -10.26
C TYR A 392 14.84 -6.36 -11.08
N LEU A 393 14.81 -6.79 -12.34
CA LEU A 393 13.62 -6.65 -13.19
C LEU A 393 12.45 -7.50 -12.66
N LEU A 394 12.72 -8.70 -12.13
CA LEU A 394 11.71 -9.52 -11.47
C LEU A 394 11.12 -8.80 -10.25
N PHE A 395 11.97 -8.24 -9.40
CA PHE A 395 11.55 -7.45 -8.25
C PHE A 395 10.70 -6.22 -8.64
N LEU A 396 11.11 -5.49 -9.68
CA LEU A 396 10.33 -4.35 -10.19
C LEU A 396 8.99 -4.79 -10.79
N LEU A 397 8.92 -5.95 -11.43
CA LEU A 397 7.66 -6.50 -11.94
C LEU A 397 6.69 -6.81 -10.80
N ASP A 398 7.16 -7.37 -9.68
CA ASP A 398 6.35 -7.55 -8.48
C ASP A 398 5.83 -6.21 -7.93
N ARG A 399 6.66 -5.15 -8.01
CA ARG A 399 6.23 -3.79 -7.65
C ARG A 399 5.16 -3.23 -8.58
N ALA A 400 5.25 -3.51 -9.89
CA ALA A 400 4.20 -3.14 -10.84
C ALA A 400 2.90 -3.89 -10.56
N ILE A 401 2.96 -5.20 -10.26
CA ILE A 401 1.79 -5.99 -9.85
C ILE A 401 1.13 -5.42 -8.61
N ASP A 402 1.92 -5.02 -7.59
CA ASP A 402 1.40 -4.38 -6.39
C ASP A 402 0.64 -3.07 -6.68
N LEU A 403 1.17 -2.24 -7.59
CA LEU A 403 0.53 -0.99 -7.99
C LEU A 403 -0.78 -1.25 -8.73
N TYR A 404 -0.78 -2.19 -9.68
CA TYR A 404 -1.99 -2.59 -10.40
C TYR A 404 -3.04 -3.27 -9.50
N ALA A 405 -2.61 -4.00 -8.47
CA ALA A 405 -3.49 -4.62 -7.47
C ALA A 405 -4.29 -3.57 -6.70
N VAL A 406 -3.66 -2.47 -6.28
CA VAL A 406 -4.31 -1.38 -5.54
C VAL A 406 -4.92 -0.30 -6.44
N GLY A 407 -4.71 -0.38 -7.76
CA GLY A 407 -5.27 0.55 -8.74
C GLY A 407 -6.80 0.48 -8.82
N THR A 408 -7.42 1.62 -9.12
CA THR A 408 -8.88 1.81 -9.11
C THR A 408 -9.48 2.20 -10.45
N ASP A 409 -8.67 2.71 -11.38
CA ASP A 409 -9.17 3.24 -12.65
C ASP A 409 -9.56 2.10 -13.61
N PRO A 410 -10.82 1.96 -14.04
CA PRO A 410 -11.25 0.90 -14.94
C PRO A 410 -10.46 0.83 -16.26
N ASP A 411 -9.99 1.98 -16.76
CA ASP A 411 -9.21 2.05 -18.02
C ASP A 411 -7.73 1.69 -17.81
N GLY A 412 -7.30 1.55 -16.55
CA GLY A 412 -5.92 1.25 -16.19
C GLY A 412 -4.97 2.41 -16.50
N LEU A 413 -5.42 3.66 -16.33
CA LEU A 413 -4.66 4.90 -16.56
C LEU A 413 -4.58 5.79 -15.31
N GLY A 414 -4.94 5.23 -14.15
CA GLY A 414 -4.96 5.89 -12.85
C GLY A 414 -3.56 6.14 -12.30
N GLU A 415 -3.47 6.78 -11.15
CA GLU A 415 -2.18 7.15 -10.55
C GLU A 415 -1.27 5.94 -10.31
N GLN A 416 -1.81 4.81 -9.87
CA GLN A 416 -1.01 3.62 -9.56
C GLN A 416 -0.45 2.99 -10.84
N GLU A 417 -1.24 2.93 -11.90
CA GLU A 417 -0.82 2.45 -13.21
C GLU A 417 0.20 3.39 -13.85
N ARG A 418 0.00 4.71 -13.71
CA ARG A 418 0.99 5.73 -14.10
C ARG A 418 2.31 5.56 -13.37
N ARG A 419 2.30 5.23 -12.08
CA ARG A 419 3.53 4.93 -11.31
C ARG A 419 4.23 3.66 -11.80
N ALA A 420 3.46 2.64 -12.17
CA ALA A 420 4.00 1.38 -12.68
C ALA A 420 4.76 1.54 -14.02
N THR A 421 4.50 2.60 -14.79
CA THR A 421 5.24 2.91 -16.02
C THR A 421 6.75 3.06 -15.83
N ALA A 422 7.21 3.47 -14.63
CA ALA A 422 8.63 3.55 -14.31
C ALA A 422 9.32 2.18 -14.42
N VAL A 423 8.60 1.09 -14.14
CA VAL A 423 9.08 -0.28 -14.33
C VAL A 423 9.24 -0.59 -15.82
N GLY A 424 8.32 -0.12 -16.66
CA GLY A 424 8.42 -0.24 -18.11
C GLY A 424 9.67 0.47 -18.67
N LEU A 425 10.01 1.65 -18.12
CA LEU A 425 11.26 2.36 -18.47
C LEU A 425 12.50 1.56 -18.07
N ALA A 426 12.52 0.98 -16.86
CA ALA A 426 13.63 0.15 -16.40
C ALA A 426 13.82 -1.10 -17.28
N ILE A 427 12.74 -1.77 -17.68
CA ILE A 427 12.79 -2.91 -18.60
C ILE A 427 13.28 -2.46 -19.99
N GLY A 428 12.82 -1.32 -20.49
CA GLY A 428 13.31 -0.75 -21.75
C GLY A 428 14.82 -0.48 -21.72
N ALA A 429 15.30 0.18 -20.66
CA ALA A 429 16.72 0.45 -20.50
C ALA A 429 17.55 -0.84 -20.39
N ALA A 430 17.05 -1.88 -19.72
CA ALA A 430 17.72 -3.17 -19.64
C ALA A 430 17.81 -3.88 -21.02
N LEU A 431 16.76 -3.80 -21.83
CA LEU A 431 16.76 -4.32 -23.20
C LEU A 431 17.76 -3.56 -24.09
N ASP A 432 17.80 -2.23 -23.99
CA ASP A 432 18.74 -1.40 -24.75
C ASP A 432 20.19 -1.65 -24.33
N LEU A 433 20.44 -1.81 -23.02
CA LEU A 433 21.75 -2.07 -22.44
C LEU A 433 22.36 -3.40 -22.89
N THR A 434 21.51 -4.42 -23.06
CA THR A 434 21.92 -5.78 -23.45
C THR A 434 21.93 -5.99 -24.97
N ASN A 435 21.46 -5.01 -25.75
CA ASN A 435 21.44 -5.08 -27.20
C ASN A 435 22.81 -4.73 -27.81
N GLN A 436 23.58 -5.76 -28.18
CA GLN A 436 24.91 -5.61 -28.78
C GLN A 436 24.93 -4.91 -30.15
N LEU A 437 23.80 -4.86 -30.87
CA LEU A 437 23.72 -4.13 -32.13
C LEU A 437 23.68 -2.61 -31.92
N SER A 438 23.04 -2.17 -30.83
CA SER A 438 22.87 -0.76 -30.50
C SER A 438 23.97 -0.24 -29.57
N ASN A 439 24.41 -1.07 -28.63
CA ASN A 439 25.36 -0.71 -27.57
C ASN A 439 26.47 -1.78 -27.46
N PRO A 440 27.37 -1.87 -28.47
CA PRO A 440 28.39 -2.91 -28.51
C PRO A 440 29.33 -2.80 -27.31
N GLY A 441 29.50 -3.92 -26.59
CA GLY A 441 30.41 -4.03 -25.43
C GLY A 441 29.94 -3.28 -24.18
N MET A 442 28.68 -2.83 -24.11
CA MET A 442 28.15 -2.15 -22.92
C MET A 442 27.85 -3.15 -21.79
N LEU A 443 27.00 -4.15 -22.06
CA LEU A 443 26.77 -5.30 -21.18
C LEU A 443 26.44 -6.52 -22.04
N VAL A 444 27.31 -7.53 -22.06
CA VAL A 444 27.13 -8.73 -22.88
C VAL A 444 26.31 -9.75 -22.09
N CYS A 445 25.02 -9.85 -22.39
CA CYS A 445 24.14 -10.87 -21.82
C CYS A 445 23.58 -11.77 -22.91
N GLU A 446 23.74 -13.09 -22.75
CA GLU A 446 23.17 -14.09 -23.66
C GLU A 446 21.70 -14.39 -23.35
N PHE A 447 20.84 -13.36 -23.37
CA PHE A 447 19.41 -13.57 -23.19
C PHE A 447 18.79 -14.32 -24.37
N SER A 448 17.99 -15.35 -24.06
CA SER A 448 17.21 -16.06 -25.06
C SER A 448 16.21 -15.12 -25.75
N ASP A 449 15.90 -15.40 -27.03
CA ASP A 449 14.90 -14.60 -27.76
C ASP A 449 13.52 -14.65 -27.09
N LYS A 450 13.20 -15.78 -26.43
CA LYS A 450 11.97 -15.92 -25.64
C LYS A 450 11.94 -14.92 -24.48
N LEU A 451 13.04 -14.79 -23.73
CA LEU A 451 13.17 -13.84 -22.63
C LEU A 451 13.09 -12.39 -23.13
N LYS A 452 13.85 -12.04 -24.17
CA LYS A 452 13.82 -10.70 -24.78
C LYS A 452 12.42 -10.31 -25.26
N ASN A 453 11.75 -11.20 -25.97
CA ASN A 453 10.38 -10.99 -26.44
C ASN A 453 9.41 -10.79 -25.26
N LYS A 454 9.54 -11.58 -24.19
CA LYS A 454 8.66 -11.43 -23.04
C LYS A 454 8.90 -10.11 -22.28
N LEU A 455 10.15 -9.72 -22.09
CA LEU A 455 10.50 -8.41 -21.52
C LEU A 455 9.95 -7.27 -22.37
N SER A 456 10.03 -7.37 -23.70
CA SER A 456 9.43 -6.38 -24.61
C SER A 456 7.91 -6.32 -24.47
N VAL A 457 7.23 -7.47 -24.29
CA VAL A 457 5.78 -7.50 -24.04
C VAL A 457 5.44 -6.83 -22.70
N ILE A 458 6.18 -7.14 -21.62
CA ILE A 458 5.95 -6.50 -20.31
C ILE A 458 6.16 -4.99 -20.41
N ARG A 459 7.20 -4.54 -21.11
CA ARG A 459 7.44 -3.12 -21.39
C ARG A 459 6.26 -2.49 -22.12
N GLY A 460 5.74 -3.14 -23.16
CA GLY A 460 4.59 -2.65 -23.93
C GLY A 460 3.33 -2.53 -23.07
N GLU A 461 3.01 -3.56 -22.28
CA GLU A 461 1.87 -3.54 -21.34
C GLU A 461 1.95 -2.36 -20.35
N LEU A 462 3.15 -1.96 -19.95
CA LEU A 462 3.37 -0.86 -19.00
C LEU A 462 3.44 0.53 -19.66
N LEU A 463 3.92 0.67 -20.90
CA LEU A 463 4.18 1.97 -21.54
C LEU A 463 3.18 2.33 -22.64
N ASP A 464 2.79 1.38 -23.49
CA ASP A 464 1.93 1.63 -24.66
C ASP A 464 0.60 2.33 -24.33
N PRO A 465 -0.07 2.06 -23.19
CA PRO A 465 -1.30 2.74 -22.81
C PRO A 465 -1.17 4.26 -22.68
N PHE A 466 0.05 4.74 -22.41
CA PHE A 466 0.35 6.16 -22.22
C PHE A 466 0.94 6.82 -23.47
N GLY A 467 1.05 6.06 -24.56
CA GLY A 467 1.58 6.54 -25.84
C GLY A 467 3.08 6.83 -25.82
N ALA A 468 3.56 7.48 -26.87
CA ALA A 468 4.97 7.78 -27.06
C ALA A 468 5.50 8.83 -26.05
N PRO A 469 6.81 8.86 -25.73
CA PRO A 469 7.40 9.81 -24.78
C PRO A 469 7.08 11.29 -25.02
N ALA A 470 6.89 11.67 -26.28
CA ALA A 470 6.52 13.02 -26.68
C ALA A 470 5.09 13.42 -26.24
N ALA A 471 4.19 12.46 -26.06
CA ALA A 471 2.79 12.66 -25.68
C ALA A 471 2.55 12.62 -24.17
N TRP A 472 3.57 12.29 -23.36
CA TRP A 472 3.40 12.17 -21.92
C TRP A 472 3.15 13.52 -21.25
N ASP A 473 2.07 13.57 -20.45
CA ASP A 473 1.73 14.74 -19.65
C ASP A 473 2.74 15.00 -18.52
N PRO A 474 2.89 16.25 -18.02
CA PRO A 474 3.83 16.56 -16.95
C PRO A 474 3.59 15.79 -15.65
N GLY A 475 2.34 15.45 -15.34
CA GLY A 475 1.97 14.67 -14.16
C GLY A 475 2.52 13.26 -14.24
N LEU A 476 2.36 12.57 -15.37
CA LEU A 476 2.95 11.25 -15.62
C LEU A 476 4.48 11.27 -15.47
N LYS A 477 5.15 12.25 -16.10
CA LYS A 477 6.60 12.40 -16.01
C LYS A 477 7.06 12.60 -14.56
N SER A 478 6.33 13.39 -13.77
CA SER A 478 6.66 13.62 -12.37
C SER A 478 6.57 12.36 -11.51
N LEU A 479 5.58 11.50 -11.77
CA LEU A 479 5.38 10.22 -11.08
C LEU A 479 6.49 9.23 -11.46
N MET A 480 6.84 9.12 -12.74
CA MET A 480 7.95 8.28 -13.21
C MET A 480 9.28 8.69 -12.54
N VAL A 481 9.60 9.98 -12.55
CA VAL A 481 10.82 10.52 -11.93
C VAL A 481 10.84 10.22 -10.43
N ARG A 482 9.71 10.37 -9.74
CA ARG A 482 9.60 10.06 -8.31
C ARG A 482 9.90 8.59 -8.03
N GLU A 483 9.26 7.66 -8.75
CA GLU A 483 9.47 6.23 -8.54
C GLU A 483 10.91 5.81 -8.85
N LEU A 484 11.51 6.34 -9.93
CA LEU A 484 12.91 6.06 -10.28
C LEU A 484 13.89 6.56 -9.21
N ARG A 485 13.65 7.74 -8.61
CA ARG A 485 14.49 8.25 -7.52
C ARG A 485 14.37 7.42 -6.25
N ILE A 486 13.16 6.96 -5.91
CA ILE A 486 12.94 6.04 -4.78
C ILE A 486 13.71 4.74 -5.03
N ALA A 487 13.60 4.17 -6.24
CA ALA A 487 14.32 2.96 -6.62
C ALA A 487 15.84 3.15 -6.53
N TYR A 488 16.37 4.29 -6.99
CA TYR A 488 17.81 4.60 -6.90
C TYR A 488 18.33 4.61 -5.45
N GLN A 489 17.55 5.17 -4.51
CA GLN A 489 17.94 5.21 -3.10
C GLN A 489 17.80 3.85 -2.42
N ALA A 490 16.74 3.11 -2.72
CA ALA A 490 16.55 1.75 -2.22
C ALA A 490 17.70 0.82 -2.70
N GLU A 491 18.19 1.04 -3.92
CA GLU A 491 19.33 0.30 -4.46
C GLU A 491 20.60 0.53 -3.65
N ASP A 492 20.91 1.78 -3.32
CA ASP A 492 22.10 2.14 -2.54
C ASP A 492 22.09 1.47 -1.16
N GLN A 493 20.92 1.35 -0.53
CA GLN A 493 20.77 0.64 0.75
C GLN A 493 20.93 -0.88 0.59
N THR A 494 20.30 -1.46 -0.42
CA THR A 494 20.37 -2.90 -0.71
C THR A 494 21.80 -3.33 -1.02
N GLU A 495 22.51 -2.56 -1.84
CA GLU A 495 23.92 -2.79 -2.19
C GLU A 495 24.81 -2.83 -0.94
N ARG A 496 24.65 -1.86 -0.03
CA ARG A 496 25.43 -1.83 1.23
C ARG A 496 25.19 -3.06 2.09
N LEU A 497 23.93 -3.48 2.20
CA LEU A 497 23.58 -4.67 2.98
C LEU A 497 24.17 -5.94 2.36
N VAL A 498 24.05 -6.10 1.03
CA VAL A 498 24.63 -7.25 0.33
C VAL A 498 26.15 -7.30 0.49
N ARG A 499 26.86 -6.18 0.31
CA ARG A 499 28.31 -6.10 0.55
C ARG A 499 28.72 -6.46 1.97
N SER A 500 27.87 -6.19 2.97
CA SER A 500 28.13 -6.58 4.37
C SER A 500 28.00 -8.08 4.60
N LEU A 501 27.16 -8.76 3.81
CA LEU A 501 26.87 -10.19 3.91
C LEU A 501 27.80 -11.05 3.04
N THR A 502 28.49 -10.44 2.08
CA THR A 502 29.46 -11.12 1.21
C THR A 502 30.87 -10.51 1.32
N PRO A 503 31.45 -10.40 2.54
CA PRO A 503 32.71 -9.68 2.75
C PRO A 503 33.94 -10.36 2.11
N GLN A 504 33.84 -11.66 1.81
CA GLN A 504 34.93 -12.46 1.24
C GLN A 504 35.02 -12.38 -0.28
N CYS A 505 34.10 -11.66 -0.91
CA CYS A 505 33.86 -11.70 -2.33
C CYS A 505 34.14 -10.33 -2.96
N ASP A 506 35.20 -10.23 -3.77
CA ASP A 506 35.59 -9.00 -4.47
C ASP A 506 34.97 -8.96 -5.87
N PHE A 507 33.66 -8.71 -5.93
CA PHE A 507 32.93 -8.66 -7.20
C PHE A 507 32.87 -7.24 -7.78
N ASN A 508 33.20 -7.12 -9.07
CA ASN A 508 33.14 -5.87 -9.83
C ASN A 508 31.70 -5.46 -10.25
N VAL A 509 30.69 -6.26 -9.86
CA VAL A 509 29.27 -6.11 -10.24
C VAL A 509 28.68 -4.80 -9.72
N PHE A 510 29.15 -4.35 -8.56
CA PHE A 510 28.76 -3.07 -7.98
C PHE A 510 29.69 -1.91 -8.38
N ASN A 511 30.65 -2.16 -9.27
CA ASN A 511 31.63 -1.21 -9.78
C ASN A 511 31.62 -1.23 -11.32
N PHE A 512 30.43 -1.14 -11.93
CA PHE A 512 30.24 -1.26 -13.37
C PHE A 512 30.86 -0.08 -14.15
N ARG A 513 30.45 1.15 -13.87
CA ARG A 513 31.03 2.39 -14.44
C ARG A 513 31.00 3.53 -13.45
N ASN A 514 32.02 4.39 -13.49
CA ASN A 514 32.14 5.56 -12.61
C ASN A 514 31.99 5.22 -11.12
N ASN A 515 32.47 4.04 -10.70
CA ASN A 515 32.28 3.47 -9.37
C ASN A 515 30.81 3.41 -8.90
N GLN A 516 29.88 3.17 -9.84
CA GLN A 516 28.47 2.91 -9.56
C GLN A 516 28.10 1.49 -9.94
N SER A 517 27.16 0.91 -9.19
CA SER A 517 26.55 -0.36 -9.53
C SER A 517 25.71 -0.25 -10.81
N LEU A 518 25.61 -1.36 -11.54
CA LEU A 518 24.91 -1.48 -12.82
C LEU A 518 23.49 -0.86 -12.77
N ILE A 519 22.73 -1.21 -11.75
CA ILE A 519 21.32 -0.79 -11.59
C ILE A 519 21.23 0.72 -11.33
N ARG A 520 22.08 1.25 -10.45
CA ARG A 520 22.11 2.69 -10.15
C ARG A 520 22.53 3.50 -11.37
N TRP A 521 23.51 3.01 -12.11
CA TRP A 521 23.92 3.61 -13.38
C TRP A 521 22.76 3.63 -14.38
N MET A 522 22.05 2.51 -14.55
CA MET A 522 20.89 2.40 -15.44
C MET A 522 19.77 3.38 -15.08
N ILE A 523 19.40 3.46 -13.79
CA ILE A 523 18.37 4.40 -13.32
C ILE A 523 18.80 5.84 -13.55
N ARG A 524 20.07 6.16 -13.29
CA ARG A 524 20.62 7.49 -13.56
C ARG A 524 20.59 7.84 -15.04
N ALA A 525 20.95 6.89 -15.92
CA ALA A 525 20.87 7.08 -17.37
C ALA A 525 19.43 7.40 -17.79
N ILE A 526 18.44 6.64 -17.31
CA ILE A 526 17.01 6.94 -17.58
C ILE A 526 16.66 8.37 -17.13
N LEU A 527 17.03 8.76 -15.90
CA LEU A 527 16.71 10.08 -15.37
C LEU A 527 17.37 11.23 -16.17
N GLN A 528 18.59 11.02 -16.65
CA GLN A 528 19.32 12.00 -17.44
C GLN A 528 18.81 12.05 -18.89
N ASP A 529 18.71 10.91 -19.56
CA ASP A 529 18.42 10.83 -21.00
C ASP A 529 16.95 11.11 -21.31
N MET A 530 16.02 10.64 -20.46
CA MET A 530 14.58 10.80 -20.71
C MET A 530 13.99 12.07 -20.11
N PHE A 531 14.56 12.56 -19.01
CA PHE A 531 13.96 13.64 -18.22
C PHE A 531 14.89 14.83 -17.96
N GLY A 532 16.20 14.71 -18.19
CA GLY A 532 17.16 15.78 -17.91
C GLY A 532 17.28 16.13 -16.43
N VAL A 533 16.98 15.20 -15.52
CA VAL A 533 16.97 15.44 -14.06
C VAL A 533 17.98 14.58 -13.31
N GLY A 534 18.37 15.06 -12.11
CA GLY A 534 19.25 14.32 -11.20
C GLY A 534 18.53 13.25 -10.36
N THR A 535 19.33 12.46 -9.64
CA THR A 535 18.93 11.33 -8.78
C THR A 535 18.43 11.73 -7.39
N ASN A 536 18.66 12.97 -6.97
CA ASN A 536 18.30 13.43 -5.64
C ASN A 536 16.78 13.57 -5.52
N LEU A 537 16.20 13.02 -4.45
CA LEU A 537 14.86 13.40 -4.03
C LEU A 537 14.88 14.87 -3.58
N PRO A 538 13.84 15.67 -3.88
CA PRO A 538 13.68 16.98 -3.27
C PRO A 538 13.46 16.78 -1.76
N SER A 539 14.48 17.03 -0.94
CA SER A 539 14.41 16.88 0.52
C SER A 539 13.97 18.17 1.21
N PRO A 540 12.96 18.10 2.09
CA PRO A 540 12.85 19.00 3.25
C PRO A 540 13.26 18.34 4.58
N VAL A 541 13.47 17.02 4.65
CA VAL A 541 13.80 16.32 5.92
C VAL A 541 14.98 15.36 5.73
N GLN A 542 16.05 15.57 6.51
CA GLN A 542 17.16 14.63 6.64
C GLN A 542 16.75 13.45 7.53
N MET A 543 16.76 12.23 7.00
CA MET A 543 16.63 11.03 7.83
C MET A 543 18.02 10.62 8.32
N PRO A 544 18.20 10.32 9.62
CA PRO A 544 19.45 9.79 10.14
C PRO A 544 19.77 8.41 9.53
N SER A 545 21.06 8.09 9.47
CA SER A 545 21.57 6.80 8.99
C SER A 545 20.87 5.64 9.69
N PRO A 546 20.43 4.58 8.97
CA PRO A 546 19.89 3.39 9.62
C PRO A 546 20.94 2.72 10.51
N ILE A 547 20.53 2.16 11.66
CA ILE A 547 21.42 1.49 12.62
C ILE A 547 22.30 0.41 11.93
N ALA A 548 21.76 -0.26 10.92
CA ALA A 548 22.49 -1.25 10.12
C ALA A 548 23.71 -0.65 9.38
N SER A 549 23.62 0.58 8.85
CA SER A 549 24.77 1.21 8.20
C SER A 549 25.86 1.59 9.20
N SER A 550 25.48 2.07 10.39
CA SER A 550 26.44 2.44 11.43
C SER A 550 27.08 1.23 12.12
N MET A 551 26.37 0.10 12.22
CA MET A 551 26.96 -1.14 12.73
C MET A 551 27.87 -1.82 11.70
N ALA A 552 27.50 -1.82 10.43
CA ALA A 552 28.34 -2.38 9.36
C ALA A 552 29.64 -1.57 9.15
N SER A 553 29.59 -0.24 9.25
CA SER A 553 30.77 0.62 9.18
C SER A 553 31.70 0.46 10.38
N MET A 554 31.13 0.30 11.59
CA MET A 554 31.88 -0.06 12.81
C MET A 554 32.54 -1.45 12.71
N GLY A 555 31.86 -2.43 12.13
CA GLY A 555 32.40 -3.78 11.96
C GLY A 555 33.50 -3.89 10.89
N GLN A 556 33.51 -3.00 9.90
CA GLN A 556 34.42 -3.03 8.75
C GLN A 556 35.50 -1.93 8.74
N ASN A 557 35.62 -1.11 9.79
CA ASN A 557 36.56 0.03 9.85
C ASN A 557 36.48 0.95 8.61
N ARG A 558 35.28 1.19 8.07
CA ARG A 558 35.06 2.14 6.97
C ARG A 558 34.35 3.39 7.50
N PRO A 559 34.73 4.61 7.07
CA PRO A 559 34.07 5.82 7.54
C PRO A 559 32.60 5.87 7.09
N ASP A 560 31.70 6.19 8.03
CA ASP A 560 30.30 6.52 7.74
C ASP A 560 30.27 7.85 6.94
N TYR A 561 29.85 7.81 5.68
CA TYR A 561 29.79 9.00 4.80
C TYR A 561 28.70 10.03 5.21
N TRP A 562 28.06 9.85 6.37
CA TRP A 562 27.06 10.76 6.93
C TRP A 562 27.53 11.49 8.19
N SER A 563 28.77 11.27 8.64
CA SER A 563 29.38 12.01 9.74
C SER A 563 30.35 13.08 9.24
N ALA A 564 29.87 13.95 8.33
CA ALA A 564 30.52 15.21 7.97
C ALA A 564 29.46 16.29 7.73
#